data_AF-A0A6G2DW68-F1
#
_entry.id   AF-A0A6G2DW68-F1
#
_cell.length_a   1.000
_cell.length_b   1.000
_cell.length_c   1.000
_cell.angle_alpha   90.00
_cell.angle_beta   90.00
_cell.angle_gamma   90.00
#
_symmetry.space_group_name_H-M   'P 1'
#
loop_
_entity.id
_entity.type
_entity.pdbx_description
1 polymer ?
#
loop_
_entity_poly.entity_id
_entity_poly.type
_entity_poly.pdbx_seq_one_letter_code
_entity_poly.pdbx_strand_id
1 'polypeptide(L)'
;FRDHYDYWYRILDDKNKEKLYRSVLVYDAFRFGTDEKEDKDTYQATFETNHPAIKHFFGPAGNNVVHNSNGAYATGDAFYYMAYRMLDKDGAVTYTHEMTHNSDREIYLGGYGRRNGLGPEFYAKGLLQAPDHPNDPTVTINSILKYDQSEESTRLQVADPTQRFGSVDDLNKYMH
;
A
#
# COMPACT_ATOMS: atom_id res chain seq x y z
N PHE A 1 3.70 5.80 4.27
CA PHE A 1 2.91 4.81 5.05
C PHE A 1 2.17 5.44 6.23
N ARG A 2 2.84 6.13 7.17
CA ARG A 2 2.18 6.78 8.32
C ARG A 2 0.98 7.65 7.92
N ASP A 3 1.16 8.52 6.92
CA ASP A 3 0.13 9.47 6.50
C ASP A 3 -1.15 8.77 5.97
N HIS A 4 -1.03 7.58 5.37
CA HIS A 4 -2.17 6.76 4.97
C HIS A 4 -2.98 6.25 6.18
N TYR A 5 -2.28 5.80 7.22
CA TYR A 5 -2.96 5.38 8.46
C TYR A 5 -3.56 6.56 9.22
N ASP A 6 -2.90 7.72 9.22
CA ASP A 6 -3.44 8.94 9.81
C ASP A 6 -4.73 9.38 9.07
N TYR A 7 -4.75 9.30 7.74
CA TYR A 7 -5.98 9.49 6.96
C TYR A 7 -7.10 8.54 7.43
N TRP A 8 -6.84 7.23 7.49
CA TRP A 8 -7.84 6.25 7.95
C TRP A 8 -8.29 6.49 9.40
N TYR A 9 -7.35 6.84 10.28
CA TYR A 9 -7.62 7.15 11.68
C TYR A 9 -8.54 8.36 11.84
N ARG A 10 -8.45 9.35 10.96
CA ARG A 10 -9.29 10.56 11.00
C ARG A 10 -10.70 10.35 10.48
N ILE A 11 -10.92 9.37 9.59
CA ILE A 11 -12.22 9.15 8.93
C ILE A 11 -13.04 8.00 9.52
N LEU A 12 -12.40 7.01 10.15
CA LEU A 12 -13.10 5.88 10.73
C LEU A 12 -13.84 6.27 12.02
N ASP A 13 -14.95 5.58 12.27
CA ASP A 13 -15.61 5.62 13.56
C ASP A 13 -14.71 5.09 14.68
N ASP A 14 -15.00 5.49 15.93
CA ASP A 14 -14.15 5.16 17.09
C ASP A 14 -13.95 3.65 17.27
N LYS A 15 -14.97 2.83 16.98
CA LYS A 15 -14.90 1.38 17.15
C LYS A 15 -13.91 0.75 16.17
N ASN A 16 -13.91 1.20 14.91
CA ASN A 16 -13.03 0.64 13.88
C ASN A 16 -11.64 1.28 13.89
N LYS A 17 -11.54 2.53 14.34
CA LYS A 17 -10.28 3.24 14.53
C LYS A 17 -9.33 2.53 15.48
N GLU A 18 -9.84 2.01 16.61
CA GLU A 18 -9.04 1.23 17.57
C GLU A 18 -8.43 -0.04 16.95
N LYS A 19 -9.06 -0.60 15.91
CA LYS A 19 -8.53 -1.79 15.22
C LYS A 19 -7.32 -1.48 14.32
N LEU A 20 -7.03 -0.20 14.04
CA LEU A 20 -5.84 0.19 13.30
C LEU A 20 -4.55 -0.06 14.08
N TYR A 21 -4.62 -0.20 15.41
CA TYR A 21 -3.49 -0.52 16.28
C TYR A 21 -3.10 -2.00 16.21
N ARG A 22 -2.91 -2.52 15.00
CA ARG A 22 -2.45 -3.88 14.73
C ARG A 22 -1.12 -3.85 13.97
N SER A 23 -0.34 -4.92 14.11
CA SER A 23 0.86 -5.12 13.31
C SER A 23 0.52 -5.94 12.07
N VAL A 24 0.78 -5.36 10.89
CA VAL A 24 0.76 -6.07 9.61
C VAL A 24 2.19 -6.16 9.13
N LEU A 25 2.69 -7.38 8.89
CA LEU A 25 4.05 -7.56 8.42
C LEU A 25 4.14 -7.18 6.94
N VAL A 26 5.17 -6.42 6.58
CA VAL A 26 5.42 -5.96 5.21
C VAL A 26 6.80 -6.47 4.82
N TYR A 27 6.85 -7.37 3.85
CA TYR A 27 8.07 -8.02 3.41
C TYR A 27 8.46 -7.55 2.01
N ASP A 28 9.76 -7.31 1.83
CA ASP A 28 10.38 -7.27 0.52
C ASP A 28 10.75 -8.71 0.13
N ALA A 29 10.26 -9.19 -1.02
CA ALA A 29 10.32 -10.59 -1.42
C ALA A 29 11.68 -10.99 -2.03
N PHE A 30 12.77 -10.57 -1.41
CA PHE A 30 14.12 -11.03 -1.73
C PHE A 30 14.59 -10.69 -3.15
N ARG A 31 14.09 -9.59 -3.73
CA ARG A 31 14.66 -9.03 -4.96
C ARG A 31 15.81 -8.08 -4.61
N PHE A 32 17.04 -8.58 -4.72
CA PHE A 32 18.22 -7.78 -4.46
C PHE A 32 18.74 -7.15 -5.74
N GLY A 33 19.16 -5.89 -5.66
CA GLY A 33 19.91 -5.23 -6.72
C GLY A 33 21.35 -5.74 -6.78
N THR A 34 21.94 -5.71 -7.97
CA THR A 34 23.38 -5.92 -8.13
C THR A 34 24.07 -4.56 -8.21
N ASP A 35 24.68 -4.11 -7.12
CA ASP A 35 25.38 -2.81 -7.05
C ASP A 35 26.58 -2.72 -8.02
N GLU A 36 27.07 -3.87 -8.50
CA GLU A 36 28.24 -3.97 -9.39
C GLU A 36 27.92 -3.79 -10.88
N LYS A 37 26.64 -3.73 -11.28
CA LYS A 37 26.23 -3.55 -12.68
C LYS A 37 25.65 -2.15 -12.91
N GLU A 38 26.03 -1.54 -14.03
CA GLU A 38 25.56 -0.21 -14.45
C GLU A 38 24.03 -0.15 -14.57
N ASP A 39 23.42 -1.25 -15.06
CA ASP A 39 21.97 -1.38 -15.23
C ASP A 39 21.20 -1.67 -13.93
N LYS A 40 21.90 -1.90 -12.80
CA LYS A 40 21.31 -2.24 -11.49
C LYS A 40 20.26 -3.35 -11.57
N ASP A 41 20.57 -4.40 -12.34
CA ASP A 41 19.72 -5.57 -12.46
C ASP A 41 19.28 -6.08 -11.08
N THR A 42 18.03 -6.51 -10.99
CA THR A 42 17.55 -7.21 -9.80
C THR A 42 17.50 -8.70 -10.06
N TYR A 43 17.85 -9.48 -9.05
CA TYR A 43 17.67 -10.93 -9.08
C TYR A 43 16.84 -11.37 -7.89
N GLN A 44 16.07 -12.44 -8.10
CA GLN A 44 15.30 -13.07 -7.05
C GLN A 44 16.19 -14.03 -6.27
N ALA A 45 16.36 -13.76 -4.98
CA ALA A 45 17.07 -14.65 -4.07
C ALA A 45 16.12 -15.66 -3.41
N THR A 46 16.70 -16.80 -3.07
CA THR A 46 16.12 -17.85 -2.24
C THR A 46 16.87 -17.94 -0.91
N PHE A 47 16.40 -18.77 0.02
CA PHE A 47 17.12 -19.03 1.28
C PHE A 47 18.50 -19.67 1.09
N GLU A 48 18.77 -20.25 -0.09
CA GLU A 48 20.08 -20.81 -0.44
C GLU A 48 21.04 -19.75 -1.00
N THR A 49 20.53 -18.55 -1.33
CA THR A 49 21.35 -17.49 -1.90
C THR A 49 22.34 -16.98 -0.86
N ASN A 50 23.63 -16.97 -1.22
CA ASN A 50 24.70 -16.43 -0.38
C ASN A 50 24.67 -14.89 -0.37
N HIS A 51 23.64 -14.32 0.25
CA HIS A 51 23.48 -12.89 0.46
C HIS A 51 23.43 -12.59 1.97
N PRO A 52 24.14 -11.56 2.50
CA PRO A 52 24.16 -11.28 3.93
C PRO A 52 22.77 -11.11 4.55
N ALA A 53 21.84 -10.44 3.86
CA ALA A 53 20.47 -10.27 4.34
C ALA A 53 19.70 -11.60 4.42
N ILE A 54 19.94 -12.54 3.51
CA ILE A 54 19.36 -13.89 3.57
C ILE A 54 19.97 -14.66 4.74
N LYS A 55 21.29 -14.70 4.82
CA LYS A 55 22.01 -15.49 5.84
C LYS A 55 21.75 -15.04 7.26
N HIS A 56 21.68 -13.73 7.49
CA HIS A 56 21.67 -13.15 8.84
C HIS A 56 20.30 -12.62 9.28
N PHE A 57 19.33 -12.50 8.38
CA PHE A 57 18.01 -11.96 8.72
C PHE A 57 16.87 -12.80 8.14
N PHE A 58 16.67 -12.80 6.82
CA PHE A 58 15.47 -13.40 6.21
C PHE A 58 15.42 -14.93 6.32
N GLY A 59 16.55 -15.62 6.15
CA GLY A 59 16.66 -17.06 6.34
C GLY A 59 16.35 -17.47 7.78
N PRO A 60 17.03 -16.90 8.80
CA PRO A 60 16.71 -17.14 10.20
C PRO A 60 15.29 -16.76 10.62
N ALA A 61 14.71 -15.71 10.02
CA ALA A 61 13.33 -15.31 10.27
C ALA A 61 12.28 -16.31 9.71
N GLY A 62 12.68 -17.20 8.80
CA GLY A 62 11.89 -18.38 8.40
C GLY A 62 10.67 -18.12 7.53
N ASN A 63 10.44 -16.89 7.08
CA ASN A 63 9.33 -16.55 6.18
C ASN A 63 9.70 -16.82 4.72
N ASN A 64 9.56 -18.07 4.28
CA ASN A 64 9.87 -18.47 2.92
C ASN A 64 8.80 -17.94 1.96
N VAL A 65 9.07 -16.80 1.34
CA VAL A 65 8.13 -16.11 0.45
C VAL A 65 7.84 -16.97 -0.79
N VAL A 66 6.57 -17.04 -1.19
CA VAL A 66 6.19 -17.71 -2.45
C VAL A 66 6.28 -16.70 -3.58
N HIS A 67 7.31 -16.83 -4.40
CA HIS A 67 7.44 -16.01 -5.59
C HIS A 67 6.39 -16.38 -6.64
N ASN A 68 5.54 -15.41 -6.98
CA ASN A 68 4.53 -15.55 -8.01
C ASN A 68 4.73 -14.49 -9.11
N SER A 69 3.91 -14.54 -10.15
CA SER A 69 3.97 -13.59 -11.26
C SER A 69 3.27 -12.26 -10.96
N ASN A 70 2.68 -12.09 -9.77
CA ASN A 70 2.03 -10.85 -9.36
C ASN A 70 3.07 -9.86 -8.84
N GLY A 71 2.80 -8.56 -8.95
CA GLY A 71 3.74 -7.54 -8.47
C GLY A 71 3.77 -7.39 -6.94
N ALA A 72 2.71 -7.80 -6.26
CA ALA A 72 2.51 -7.78 -4.81
C ALA A 72 1.38 -8.75 -4.43
N TYR A 73 1.29 -9.15 -3.15
CA TYR A 73 0.09 -9.79 -2.62
C TYR A 73 -0.07 -9.65 -1.11
N ALA A 74 -1.32 -9.65 -0.66
CA ALA A 74 -1.74 -9.66 0.73
C ALA A 74 -2.33 -11.02 1.17
N THR A 75 -2.08 -11.42 2.42
CA THR A 75 -2.58 -12.69 3.00
C THR A 75 -3.78 -12.49 3.93
N GLY A 76 -4.07 -11.26 4.33
CA GLY A 76 -5.04 -10.88 5.38
C GLY A 76 -4.36 -10.33 6.63
N ASP A 77 -3.12 -10.74 6.89
CA ASP A 77 -2.30 -10.39 8.06
C ASP A 77 -0.85 -9.99 7.70
N ALA A 78 -0.45 -10.17 6.45
CA ALA A 78 0.83 -9.73 5.91
C ALA A 78 0.68 -9.25 4.46
N PHE A 79 1.71 -8.57 3.98
CA PHE A 79 1.83 -8.07 2.62
C PHE A 79 3.26 -8.26 2.12
N TYR A 80 3.41 -8.71 0.88
CA TYR A 80 4.68 -9.02 0.23
C TYR A 80 4.84 -8.19 -1.06
N TYR A 81 5.89 -7.38 -1.14
CA TYR A 81 6.35 -6.72 -2.36
C TYR A 81 7.13 -7.71 -3.21
N MET A 82 6.56 -8.16 -4.33
CA MET A 82 7.19 -9.19 -5.19
C MET A 82 8.05 -8.60 -6.30
N ALA A 83 7.49 -7.66 -7.06
CA ALA A 83 8.15 -6.99 -8.17
C ALA A 83 8.28 -5.48 -7.96
N TYR A 84 7.36 -4.88 -7.21
CA TYR A 84 7.40 -3.45 -6.86
C TYR A 84 8.38 -3.19 -5.72
N ARG A 85 8.98 -2.00 -5.70
CA ARG A 85 9.92 -1.62 -4.64
C ARG A 85 9.19 -0.84 -3.57
N MET A 86 9.34 -1.24 -2.32
CA MET A 86 8.67 -0.58 -1.19
C MET A 86 8.98 0.93 -1.06
N LEU A 87 10.16 1.37 -1.50
CA LEU A 87 10.69 2.71 -1.20
C LEU A 87 10.41 3.76 -2.28
N ASP A 88 9.74 3.43 -3.38
CA ASP A 88 9.37 4.39 -4.43
C ASP A 88 7.88 4.80 -4.37
N LYS A 89 7.50 5.77 -5.21
CA LYS A 89 6.12 6.30 -5.26
C LYS A 89 5.12 5.18 -5.62
N ASP A 90 5.46 4.33 -6.59
CA ASP A 90 4.63 3.19 -7.01
C ASP A 90 4.48 2.17 -5.87
N GLY A 91 5.54 1.96 -5.08
CA GLY A 91 5.51 1.15 -3.87
C GLY A 91 4.56 1.70 -2.82
N ALA A 92 4.49 3.02 -2.66
CA ALA A 92 3.53 3.67 -1.78
C ALA A 92 2.08 3.50 -2.27
N VAL A 93 1.82 3.57 -3.59
CA VAL A 93 0.49 3.29 -4.13
C VAL A 93 0.11 1.83 -3.93
N THR A 94 1.01 0.91 -4.28
CA THR A 94 0.87 -0.54 -4.05
C THR A 94 0.58 -0.85 -2.58
N TYR A 95 1.23 -0.14 -1.65
CA TYR A 95 0.93 -0.27 -0.23
C TYR A 95 -0.54 -0.01 0.09
N THR A 96 -1.14 1.04 -0.45
CA THR A 96 -2.55 1.37 -0.19
C THR A 96 -3.50 0.31 -0.76
N HIS A 97 -3.13 -0.28 -1.90
CA HIS A 97 -3.86 -1.40 -2.51
C HIS A 97 -3.87 -2.62 -1.59
N GLU A 98 -2.69 -3.09 -1.19
CA GLU A 98 -2.54 -4.31 -0.41
C GLU A 98 -3.01 -4.13 1.03
N MET A 99 -2.88 -2.91 1.58
CA MET A 99 -3.48 -2.58 2.87
C MET A 99 -5.00 -2.54 2.82
N THR A 100 -5.61 -2.21 1.67
CA THR A 100 -7.04 -2.36 1.47
C THR A 100 -7.43 -3.83 1.54
N HIS A 101 -6.73 -4.72 0.83
CA HIS A 101 -6.99 -6.17 0.89
C HIS A 101 -6.90 -6.73 2.31
N ASN A 102 -5.93 -6.26 3.08
CA ASN A 102 -5.72 -6.68 4.47
C ASN A 102 -6.75 -6.09 5.44
N SER A 103 -7.36 -4.94 5.14
CA SER A 103 -8.13 -4.15 6.14
C SER A 103 -9.61 -3.97 5.81
N ASP A 104 -10.03 -4.25 4.57
CA ASP A 104 -11.39 -3.95 4.13
C ASP A 104 -12.47 -4.71 4.90
N ARG A 105 -12.26 -6.00 5.19
CA ARG A 105 -13.25 -6.83 5.87
C ARG A 105 -13.54 -6.37 7.29
N GLU A 106 -12.49 -6.07 8.04
CA GLU A 106 -12.57 -5.88 9.49
C GLU A 106 -12.55 -4.42 9.93
N ILE A 107 -12.05 -3.52 9.08
CA ILE A 107 -11.76 -2.12 9.44
C ILE A 107 -12.37 -1.13 8.45
N TYR A 108 -11.90 -1.10 7.19
CA TYR A 108 -12.22 0.01 6.28
C TYR A 108 -13.70 0.05 5.88
N LEU A 109 -14.39 -1.09 5.85
CA LEU A 109 -15.83 -1.19 5.56
C LEU A 109 -16.69 -1.21 6.83
N GLY A 110 -16.23 -0.56 7.91
CA GLY A 110 -16.93 -0.51 9.19
C GLY A 110 -16.97 -1.85 9.95
N GLY A 111 -16.20 -2.84 9.49
CA GLY A 111 -16.16 -4.19 10.08
C GLY A 111 -17.33 -5.10 9.67
N TYR A 112 -18.07 -4.76 8.62
CA TYR A 112 -19.19 -5.58 8.12
C TYR A 112 -18.79 -6.59 7.05
N GLY A 113 -17.51 -6.62 6.65
CA GLY A 113 -17.06 -7.43 5.54
C GLY A 113 -17.37 -6.83 4.17
N ARG A 114 -16.93 -7.54 3.14
CA ARG A 114 -17.22 -7.21 1.73
C ARG A 114 -18.67 -7.57 1.39
N ARG A 115 -19.27 -6.83 0.46
CA ARG A 115 -20.58 -7.16 -0.09
C ARG A 115 -20.49 -8.49 -0.86
N ASN A 116 -21.45 -9.38 -0.64
CA ASN A 116 -21.52 -10.65 -1.38
C ASN A 116 -21.56 -10.41 -2.90
N GLY A 117 -20.77 -11.17 -3.64
CA GLY A 117 -20.61 -11.05 -5.09
C GLY A 117 -19.57 -10.03 -5.55
N LEU A 118 -19.02 -9.21 -4.66
CA LEU A 118 -17.92 -8.28 -4.98
C LEU A 118 -16.58 -8.81 -4.48
N GLY A 119 -15.61 -8.88 -5.41
CA GLY A 119 -14.26 -9.34 -5.13
C GLY A 119 -13.39 -8.30 -4.39
N PRO A 120 -12.26 -8.73 -3.82
CA PRO A 120 -11.29 -7.83 -3.15
C PRO A 120 -10.85 -6.65 -4.02
N GLU A 121 -10.51 -6.92 -5.29
CA GLU A 121 -10.00 -5.90 -6.24
C GLU A 121 -10.97 -4.74 -6.48
N PHE A 122 -12.27 -4.98 -6.36
CA PHE A 122 -13.27 -3.92 -6.49
C PHE A 122 -13.05 -2.81 -5.44
N TYR A 123 -12.68 -3.20 -4.21
CA TYR A 123 -12.45 -2.27 -3.12
C TYR A 123 -11.07 -1.63 -3.20
N ALA A 124 -10.04 -2.39 -3.59
CA ALA A 124 -8.70 -1.84 -3.75
C ALA A 124 -8.62 -0.90 -4.95
N LYS A 125 -8.62 -1.41 -6.19
CA LYS A 125 -8.45 -0.57 -7.39
C LYS A 125 -9.61 0.38 -7.65
N GLY A 126 -10.83 -0.02 -7.29
CA GLY A 126 -12.04 0.71 -7.65
C GLY A 126 -12.42 1.82 -6.68
N LEU A 127 -11.90 1.82 -5.45
CA LEU A 127 -12.42 2.68 -4.39
C LEU A 127 -11.35 3.26 -3.44
N LEU A 128 -10.54 2.40 -2.82
CA LEU A 128 -9.77 2.76 -1.61
C LEU A 128 -8.25 2.84 -1.81
N GLN A 129 -7.75 2.43 -2.98
CA GLN A 129 -6.36 2.67 -3.37
C GLN A 129 -6.15 4.16 -3.68
N ALA A 130 -4.96 4.67 -3.34
CA ALA A 130 -4.51 5.96 -3.84
C ALA A 130 -4.34 5.94 -5.37
N PRO A 131 -4.47 7.09 -6.05
CA PRO A 131 -4.21 7.18 -7.50
C PRO A 131 -2.77 6.79 -7.82
N ASP A 132 -2.57 6.15 -8.98
CA ASP A 132 -1.24 5.77 -9.46
C ASP A 132 -0.42 7.03 -9.80
N HIS A 133 -1.06 8.03 -10.42
CA HIS A 133 -0.43 9.29 -10.83
C HIS A 133 -1.28 10.51 -10.43
N PRO A 134 -0.65 11.68 -10.22
CA PRO A 134 -1.37 12.92 -9.88
C PRO A 134 -2.38 13.38 -10.93
N ASN A 135 -2.19 12.99 -12.20
CA ASN A 135 -3.00 13.38 -13.35
C ASN A 135 -3.97 12.28 -13.82
N ASP A 136 -4.13 11.19 -13.05
CA ASP A 136 -5.08 10.15 -13.40
C ASP A 136 -6.52 10.70 -13.36
N PRO A 137 -7.32 10.53 -14.44
CA PRO A 137 -8.70 11.01 -14.50
C PRO A 137 -9.66 10.04 -13.81
N THR A 138 -9.32 9.63 -12.59
CA THR A 138 -10.07 8.66 -11.78
C THR A 138 -10.64 9.33 -10.53
N VAL A 139 -11.80 8.84 -10.07
CA VAL A 139 -12.37 9.25 -8.78
C VAL A 139 -11.78 8.36 -7.70
N THR A 140 -10.68 8.81 -7.11
CA THR A 140 -9.93 8.09 -6.08
C THR A 140 -9.60 9.03 -4.92
N ILE A 141 -9.19 8.47 -3.79
CA ILE A 141 -8.76 9.25 -2.64
C ILE A 141 -7.26 9.10 -2.47
N ASN A 142 -6.50 10.14 -2.82
CA ASN A 142 -5.10 10.20 -2.43
C ASN A 142 -5.02 10.27 -0.91
N SER A 143 -4.44 9.24 -0.30
CA SER A 143 -4.27 9.10 1.14
C SER A 143 -2.80 9.02 1.55
N ILE A 144 -1.85 9.03 0.60
CA ILE A 144 -0.45 8.72 0.91
C ILE A 144 0.57 9.62 0.22
N LEU A 145 0.35 10.03 -1.03
CA LEU A 145 1.34 10.76 -1.80
C LEU A 145 1.21 12.26 -1.56
N LYS A 146 2.35 12.94 -1.48
CA LYS A 146 2.41 14.40 -1.54
C LYS A 146 3.01 14.77 -2.89
N TYR A 147 2.27 15.56 -3.66
CA TYR A 147 2.70 15.96 -5.00
C TYR A 147 3.41 17.31 -4.97
N ASP A 148 4.43 17.41 -5.80
CA ASP A 148 5.28 18.58 -5.92
C ASP A 148 4.59 19.68 -6.75
N GLN A 149 5.06 20.92 -6.60
CA GLN A 149 4.53 22.06 -7.36
C GLN A 149 4.71 21.88 -8.88
N SER A 150 5.75 21.16 -9.31
CA SER A 150 5.97 20.85 -10.73
C SER A 150 4.85 19.99 -11.34
N GLU A 151 4.10 19.24 -10.52
CA GLU A 151 3.02 18.38 -10.97
C GLU A 151 1.67 19.14 -11.05
N GLU A 152 1.61 20.37 -10.55
CA GLU A 152 0.38 21.16 -10.37
C GLU A 152 -0.39 21.44 -11.67
N SER A 153 0.32 21.70 -12.77
CA SER A 153 -0.29 22.13 -14.04
C SER A 153 -1.19 21.06 -14.68
N THR A 154 -1.01 19.79 -14.32
CA THR A 154 -1.79 18.65 -14.86
C THR A 154 -2.47 17.83 -13.76
N ARG A 155 -2.34 18.24 -12.50
CA ARG A 155 -2.83 17.48 -11.34
C ARG A 155 -4.37 17.50 -11.30
N LEU A 156 -4.94 16.30 -11.23
CA LEU A 156 -6.37 16.06 -11.01
C LEU A 156 -6.66 15.59 -9.57
N GLN A 157 -5.64 15.08 -8.87
CA GLN A 157 -5.76 14.48 -7.54
C GLN A 157 -5.40 15.46 -6.41
N VAL A 158 -5.74 15.11 -5.17
CA VAL A 158 -5.39 15.91 -3.98
C VAL A 158 -3.86 16.03 -3.82
N ALA A 159 -3.37 17.25 -3.61
CA ALA A 159 -1.93 17.56 -3.53
C ALA A 159 -1.26 17.05 -2.25
N ASP A 160 -1.84 17.35 -1.09
CA ASP A 160 -1.36 16.84 0.22
C ASP A 160 -2.56 16.29 1.02
N PRO A 161 -2.63 14.96 1.22
CA PRO A 161 -3.74 14.34 1.95
C PRO A 161 -3.80 14.76 3.41
N THR A 162 -2.65 15.06 4.04
CA THR A 162 -2.57 15.42 5.46
C THR A 162 -3.17 16.79 5.76
N GLN A 163 -3.26 17.65 4.74
CA GLN A 163 -3.89 18.96 4.80
C GLN A 163 -5.36 18.90 4.37
N ARG A 164 -5.69 18.07 3.37
CA ARG A 164 -7.05 18.02 2.81
C ARG A 164 -8.05 17.26 3.69
N PHE A 165 -7.60 16.21 4.37
CA PHE A 165 -8.44 15.28 5.10
C PHE A 165 -8.13 15.33 6.60
N GLY A 166 -8.83 16.23 7.30
CA GLY A 166 -8.78 16.35 8.76
C GLY A 166 -9.86 15.53 9.48
N SER A 167 -10.94 15.21 8.77
CA SER A 167 -12.14 14.58 9.32
C SER A 167 -12.97 13.87 8.24
N VAL A 168 -13.96 13.08 8.66
CA VAL A 168 -14.98 12.52 7.75
C VAL A 168 -15.78 13.61 7.02
N ASP A 169 -16.01 14.77 7.65
CA ASP A 169 -16.71 15.90 7.01
C ASP A 169 -15.90 16.50 5.86
N ASP A 170 -14.57 16.55 5.99
CA ASP A 170 -13.70 17.03 4.92
C ASP A 170 -13.70 16.10 3.71
N LEU A 171 -13.78 14.78 3.96
CA LEU A 171 -13.99 13.76 2.94
C LEU A 171 -15.35 13.94 2.28
N ASN A 172 -16.43 14.08 3.06
CA ASN A 172 -17.78 14.28 2.52
C ASN A 172 -17.85 15.54 1.63
N LYS A 173 -17.23 16.65 2.06
CA LYS A 173 -17.12 17.88 1.26
C LYS A 173 -16.27 17.73 0.01
N TYR A 174 -15.29 16.82 0.01
CA TYR A 174 -14.48 16.54 -1.18
C TYR A 174 -15.26 15.76 -2.23
N MET A 175 -16.13 14.85 -1.78
CA MET A 175 -16.90 13.95 -2.65
C MET A 175 -18.24 14.51 -3.12
N HIS A 176 -18.68 15.66 -2.59
CA HIS A 176 -19.94 16.33 -2.92
C HIS A 176 -19.80 17.30 -4.10
#